data_AF-A0A7X6ULJ4-F1
#
_entry.id   AF-A0A7X6ULJ4-F1
#
_cell.length_a   1.000
_cell.length_b   1.000
_cell.length_c   1.000
_cell.angle_alpha   90.00
_cell.angle_beta   90.00
_cell.angle_gamma   90.00
#
_symmetry.space_group_name_H-M   'P 1'
#
loop_
_entity.id
_entity.type
_entity.pdbx_description
1 polymer ?
#
loop_
_entity_poly.entity_id
_entity_poly.type
_entity_poly.pdbx_seq_one_letter_code
_entity_poly.pdbx_strand_id
1 'polypeptide(L)'
;PEKISAVFRAYDKAVEYLHTETAENYIDFIIEEQSFPAAIKDSLVLPEYHKAEPPSEAIFNDVVLWMQEKELIKGNYEYKELTSENILN
;
A
#
# COMPACT_ATOMS: atom_id res chain seq x y z
N PRO A 1 8.51 2.13 17.75
CA PRO A 1 8.92 1.09 16.76
C PRO A 1 7.98 -0.11 16.76
N GLU A 2 7.90 -0.88 17.85
CA GLU A 2 7.14 -2.14 17.90
C GLU A 2 5.66 -2.02 17.51
N LYS A 3 4.98 -0.96 17.98
CA LYS A 3 3.56 -0.74 17.61
C LYS A 3 3.36 -0.54 16.11
N ILE A 4 4.32 0.09 15.43
CA ILE A 4 4.27 0.32 13.98
C ILE A 4 4.54 -1.00 13.25
N SER A 5 5.55 -1.76 13.67
CA SER A 5 5.81 -3.10 13.14
C SER A 5 4.61 -4.04 13.32
N ALA A 6 3.89 -3.95 14.45
CA ALA A 6 2.67 -4.72 14.67
C ALA A 6 1.56 -4.41 13.64
N VAL A 7 1.43 -3.15 13.21
CA VAL A 7 0.47 -2.75 12.17
C VAL A 7 0.85 -3.38 10.82
N PHE A 8 2.13 -3.34 10.43
CA PHE A 8 2.58 -3.95 9.18
C PHE A 8 2.45 -5.48 9.19
N ARG A 9 2.69 -6.14 10.33
CA ARG A 9 2.39 -7.58 10.47
C ARG A 9 0.90 -7.88 10.32
N ALA A 10 0.01 -7.01 10.79
CA ALA A 10 -1.42 -7.16 10.58
C ALA A 10 -1.82 -6.91 9.12
N TYR A 11 -1.18 -5.95 8.45
CA TYR A 11 -1.34 -5.69 7.03
C TYR A 11 -0.95 -6.90 6.18
N ASP A 12 0.23 -7.50 6.41
CA ASP A 12 0.69 -8.67 5.66
C ASP A 12 -0.23 -9.88 5.83
N LYS A 13 -0.80 -10.05 7.03
CA LYS A 13 -1.84 -11.07 7.28
C LYS A 13 -3.12 -10.79 6.52
N ALA A 14 -3.51 -9.53 6.39
CA ALA A 14 -4.67 -9.15 5.60
C ALA A 14 -4.43 -9.42 4.11
N VAL A 15 -3.23 -9.13 3.59
CA VAL A 15 -2.84 -9.47 2.21
C VAL A 15 -2.91 -10.98 1.99
N GLU A 16 -2.35 -11.79 2.90
CA GLU A 16 -2.41 -13.24 2.82
C GLU A 16 -3.84 -13.78 2.85
N TYR A 17 -4.71 -13.17 3.69
CA TYR A 17 -6.12 -13.50 3.71
C TYR A 17 -6.80 -13.21 2.36
N LEU A 18 -6.58 -12.02 1.78
CA LEU A 18 -7.17 -11.64 0.49
C LEU A 18 -6.70 -12.53 -0.67
N HIS A 19 -5.50 -13.11 -0.59
CA HIS A 19 -4.99 -14.05 -1.59
C HIS A 19 -5.54 -15.47 -1.46
N THR A 20 -5.88 -15.89 -0.25
CA THR A 20 -6.30 -17.27 0.03
C THR A 20 -7.82 -17.43 0.12
N GLU A 21 -8.52 -16.35 0.46
CA GLU A 21 -9.97 -16.32 0.59
C GLU A 21 -10.66 -16.04 -0.74
N THR A 22 -11.80 -16.69 -0.95
CA THR A 22 -12.68 -16.43 -2.11
C THR A 22 -13.32 -15.04 -1.99
N ALA A 23 -13.16 -14.20 -3.02
CA ALA A 23 -13.69 -12.83 -3.03
C ALA A 23 -15.19 -12.73 -2.69
N GLU A 24 -15.97 -13.72 -3.12
CA GLU A 24 -17.42 -13.84 -2.81
C GLU A 24 -17.74 -13.70 -1.31
N ASN A 25 -16.82 -14.12 -0.43
CA ASN A 25 -17.02 -14.09 1.02
C ASN A 25 -16.94 -12.68 1.62
N TYR A 26 -16.37 -11.71 0.92
CA TYR A 26 -16.15 -10.35 1.45
C TYR A 26 -16.48 -9.22 0.47
N ILE A 27 -16.84 -9.51 -0.78
CA ILE A 27 -17.09 -8.49 -1.81
C ILE A 27 -18.28 -7.58 -1.47
N ASP A 28 -19.31 -8.10 -0.80
CA ASP A 28 -20.48 -7.30 -0.39
C ASP A 28 -20.08 -6.21 0.61
N PHE A 29 -19.20 -6.55 1.56
CA PHE A 29 -18.65 -5.59 2.51
C PHE A 29 -17.83 -4.50 1.79
N ILE A 30 -17.01 -4.88 0.80
CA ILE A 30 -16.25 -3.91 0.01
C ILE A 30 -17.18 -2.95 -0.73
N ILE A 31 -18.24 -3.48 -1.36
CA ILE A 31 -19.20 -2.67 -2.13
C ILE A 31 -19.91 -1.66 -1.22
N GLU A 32 -20.35 -2.09 -0.03
CA GLU A 32 -21.03 -1.24 0.94
C GLU A 32 -20.09 -0.16 1.49
N GLU A 33 -18.94 -0.53 2.03
CA GLU A 33 -18.03 0.40 2.69
C GLU A 33 -17.35 1.37 1.73
N GLN A 34 -17.05 0.93 0.50
CA GLN A 34 -16.45 1.79 -0.53
C GLN A 34 -17.50 2.52 -1.36
N SER A 35 -18.79 2.36 -1.05
CA SER A 35 -19.90 2.98 -1.77
C SER A 35 -19.88 2.69 -3.29
N PHE A 36 -19.43 1.50 -3.68
CA PHE A 36 -19.49 1.07 -5.06
C PHE A 36 -20.94 0.79 -5.47
N PRO A 37 -21.33 1.01 -6.75
CA PRO A 37 -22.63 0.59 -7.22
C PRO A 37 -22.81 -0.93 -7.11
N ALA A 38 -23.89 -1.42 -6.50
CA ALA A 38 -24.12 -2.87 -6.36
C ALA A 38 -24.06 -3.65 -7.68
N ALA A 39 -24.37 -2.99 -8.80
CA ALA A 39 -24.31 -3.56 -10.14
C ALA A 39 -22.90 -4.02 -10.58
N ILE A 40 -21.83 -3.57 -9.92
CA ILE A 40 -20.47 -3.96 -10.30
C ILE A 40 -20.01 -5.27 -9.66
N LYS A 41 -20.80 -5.88 -8.75
CA LYS A 41 -20.40 -7.07 -7.96
C LYS A 41 -19.78 -8.18 -8.80
N ASP A 42 -20.44 -8.56 -9.90
CA ASP A 42 -20.01 -9.67 -10.75
C ASP A 42 -18.87 -9.29 -11.72
N SER A 43 -18.56 -7.99 -11.83
CA SER A 43 -17.53 -7.45 -12.73
C SER A 43 -16.30 -6.90 -11.99
N LEU A 44 -16.37 -6.79 -10.66
CA LEU A 44 -15.32 -6.22 -9.84
C LEU A 44 -14.16 -7.21 -9.78
N VAL A 45 -13.06 -6.86 -10.44
CA VAL A 45 -11.80 -7.58 -10.37
C VAL A 45 -10.92 -6.90 -9.34
N LEU A 46 -10.64 -7.60 -8.24
CA LEU A 46 -9.70 -7.11 -7.24
C LEU A 46 -8.27 -7.19 -7.79
N PRO A 47 -7.42 -6.19 -7.51
CA PRO A 47 -6.02 -6.24 -7.89
C PRO A 47 -5.28 -7.32 -7.09
N GLU A 48 -4.11 -7.71 -7.59
CA GLU A 48 -3.18 -8.46 -6.78
C GLU A 48 -2.61 -7.55 -5.68
N TYR A 49 -2.86 -7.90 -4.43
CA TYR A 49 -2.30 -7.19 -3.29
C TYR A 49 -0.87 -7.67 -2.99
N HIS A 50 -0.01 -6.79 -2.50
CA HIS A 50 1.36 -7.15 -2.13
C HIS A 50 1.60 -6.87 -0.65
N LYS A 51 2.46 -7.68 -0.02
CA LYS A 51 2.92 -7.43 1.34
C LYS A 51 3.68 -6.10 1.40
N ALA A 52 3.76 -5.53 2.60
CA ALA A 52 4.45 -4.27 2.77
C ALA A 52 5.94 -4.44 2.46
N GLU A 53 6.46 -3.61 1.56
CA GLU A 53 7.87 -3.54 1.22
C GLU A 53 8.37 -2.10 1.30
N PRO A 54 9.64 -1.87 1.67
CA PRO A 54 10.21 -0.55 1.57
C PRO A 54 10.33 -0.14 0.09
N PRO A 55 10.12 1.13 -0.26
CA PRO A 55 10.38 1.59 -1.63
C PRO A 55 11.85 1.37 -1.96
N SER A 56 12.17 1.03 -3.21
CA SER A 56 13.57 1.02 -3.63
C SER A 56 14.16 2.43 -3.58
N GLU A 57 15.44 2.55 -3.19
CA GLU A 57 16.14 3.83 -3.16
C GLU A 57 16.18 4.49 -4.55
N ALA A 58 16.28 3.69 -5.62
CA ALA A 58 16.24 4.19 -7.00
C ALA A 58 14.89 4.85 -7.34
N ILE A 59 13.77 4.19 -7.02
CA ILE A 59 12.42 4.73 -7.26
C ILE A 59 12.20 5.99 -6.41
N PHE A 60 12.62 5.97 -5.14
CA PHE A 60 12.51 7.14 -4.28
C PHE A 60 13.26 8.35 -4.87
N ASN A 61 14.51 8.16 -5.27
CA ASN A 61 15.33 9.23 -5.84
C ASN A 61 14.75 9.76 -7.16
N ASP A 62 14.21 8.89 -8.00
CA ASP A 62 13.54 9.28 -9.25
C ASP A 62 12.31 10.16 -9.00
N VAL A 63 11.47 9.78 -8.02
CA VAL A 63 10.28 10.57 -7.64
C VAL A 63 10.67 11.91 -7.01
N VAL A 64 11.69 11.94 -6.14
CA VAL A 64 12.18 13.20 -5.54
C VAL A 64 12.68 14.14 -6.62
N LEU A 65 13.47 13.65 -7.58
CA LEU A 65 13.95 14.43 -8.71
C LEU A 65 12.78 14.99 -9.54
N TRP A 66 11.82 14.13 -9.90
CA TRP A 66 10.63 14.56 -10.64
C TRP A 66 9.85 15.65 -9.91
N MET A 67 9.65 15.53 -8.59
CA MET A 67 8.96 16.55 -7.79
C MET A 67 9.71 17.87 -7.73
N GLN A 68 11.05 17.84 -7.69
CA GLN A 68 11.90 19.04 -7.73
C GLN A 68 11.82 19.74 -9.09
N GLU A 69 11.93 18.98 -10.19
CA GLU A 69 11.81 19.50 -11.56
C GLU A 69 10.44 20.13 -11.84
N LYS A 70 9.39 19.62 -11.18
CA LYS A 70 8.03 20.17 -11.25
C LYS A 70 7.77 21.28 -10.23
N GLU A 71 8.78 21.68 -9.46
CA GLU A 71 8.68 22.69 -8.40
C GLU A 71 7.59 22.39 -7.35
N LEU A 72 7.29 21.10 -7.14
CA LEU A 72 6.27 20.63 -6.18
C LEU A 72 6.82 20.58 -4.74
N ILE A 73 8.15 20.51 -4.60
CA ILE A 73 8.86 20.52 -3.32
C ILE A 73 10.03 21.48 -3.36
N LYS A 74 10.43 21.99 -2.18
CA LYS A 74 11.55 22.93 -2.02
C LYS A 74 12.79 22.29 -1.39
N GLY A 75 12.64 21.10 -0.81
CA GLY A 75 13.71 20.41 -0.08
C GLY A 75 14.47 19.43 -0.97
N ASN A 76 15.73 19.21 -0.63
CA ASN A 76 16.40 17.96 -0.98
C ASN A 76 16.10 16.96 0.14
N TYR A 77 15.67 15.76 -0.23
CA TYR A 77 15.32 14.72 0.72
C TYR A 77 16.13 13.48 0.39
N GLU A 78 16.89 12.98 1.36
CA GLU A 78 17.67 11.77 1.20
C GLU A 78 16.84 10.55 1.64
N TYR A 79 17.01 9.43 0.94
CA TYR A 79 16.27 8.20 1.22
C TYR A 79 16.37 7.77 2.69
N LYS A 80 17.57 7.84 3.26
CA LYS A 80 17.84 7.43 4.66
C LYS A 80 17.24 8.36 5.72
N GLU A 81 16.85 9.57 5.34
CA GLU A 81 16.21 10.52 6.26
C GLU A 81 14.71 10.26 6.38
N LEU A 82 14.10 9.73 5.32
CA LEU A 82 12.64 9.52 5.23
C LEU A 82 12.21 8.06 5.34
N THR A 83 13.15 7.12 5.36
CA THR A 83 12.86 5.68 5.49
C THR A 83 13.42 5.09 6.78
N SER A 84 12.85 3.97 7.19
CA SER A 84 13.33 3.20 8.34
C SER A 84 13.39 1.73 8.00
N GLU A 85 14.61 1.17 8.01
CA GLU A 85 14.86 -0.24 7.72
C GLU A 85 14.33 -1.18 8.82
N ASN A 86 14.03 -0.66 10.02
CA ASN A 86 13.74 -1.48 11.21
C ASN A 86 12.24 -1.68 11.48
N ILE A 87 11.36 -1.33 10.53
CA ILE A 87 9.91 -1.40 10.73
C ILE A 87 9.32 -2.69 10.14
N LEU A 88 9.82 -3.13 8.98
CA LEU A 88 9.27 -4.25 8.20
C LEU A 88 10.02 -5.59 8.43
N ASN A 89 10.98 -5.61 9.36
CA ASN A 89 11.76 -6.81 9.71
C ASN A 89 11.07 -7.70 10.74
#